data_AF-A0A8J6JH03-F1
#
_entry.id   AF-A0A8J6JH03-F1
#
_cell.length_a   1.000
_cell.length_b   1.000
_cell.length_c   1.000
_cell.angle_alpha   90.00
_cell.angle_beta   90.00
_cell.angle_gamma   90.00
#
_symmetry.space_group_name_H-M   'P 1'
#
loop_
_entity.id
_entity.type
_entity.pdbx_description
1 polymer ?
#
loop_
_entity_poly.entity_id
_entity_poly.type
_entity_poly.pdbx_seq_one_letter_code
_entity_poly.pdbx_strand_id
1 'polypeptide(L)'
;MSLTPLNSDLDVVQSLVIPGLDSDLDIIQKLDDEPNDVGGLTAAQLKAKFDESGNTIKTYLNDTLLPALSGTVAEEEARAAAETQRQTNESARMSAESARASAEGLRVTAESARATQEGARADAEAARSAAETARGSAESTRSAQESSRVSTEAGRVGAESARAAAEQARAGAETARVSEFSALKAQSESATAAANTAAGKVNNMTVQASTGAAGSSASVTRGTNAQGGIELTFQIPKGDKGETGATGAQGPKGDTGDTGPQGPQGPQGPAGSGSGDMIASTYDPTGKAQDVFAYADGKNVLYVTFTLGEQDDFGNFACTADHTVEEVFAAVNAGRSVIARTPITTQYGTAYDQLQLGYVNQITDCLQVSFFSNTKYGTRVFEMFEDGCQYYAELLAAEDIGALPTSGGTMTGALTLAGNPTANLHAATKQYADTKLAKSGGTITGDVIVSAQDGVDFATMDFGYRQDGVSAFQPSTLRGIHLPTEPDMAASKEYVDVSAAKPISASVLLPMSAWSPAGDGFLYNPTVSGVSTSNIIIVAPAPTSIDAAMNANVRCLAQSTNFLSFYCDSIPSKDLNYNVLIQEV
;
A
#
# COMPACT_ATOMS: atom_id res chain seq x y z
N MET A 1 31.16 -25.90 -77.08
CA MET A 1 30.57 -26.98 -77.90
C MET A 1 29.23 -27.32 -77.27
N SER A 2 28.17 -26.75 -77.83
CA SER A 2 26.79 -27.02 -77.40
C SER A 2 26.39 -28.35 -77.98
N LEU A 3 26.19 -29.36 -77.12
CA LEU A 3 25.52 -30.59 -77.51
C LEU A 3 24.05 -30.22 -77.73
N THR A 4 23.69 -29.91 -78.97
CA THR A 4 22.28 -29.94 -79.40
C THR A 4 21.76 -31.33 -79.07
N PRO A 5 20.71 -31.44 -78.23
CA PRO A 5 20.08 -32.72 -77.97
C PRO A 5 19.53 -33.24 -79.29
N LEU A 6 19.79 -34.51 -79.61
CA LEU A 6 19.04 -35.21 -80.64
C LEU A 6 17.59 -35.31 -80.15
N ASN A 7 16.78 -34.28 -80.39
CA ASN A 7 15.35 -34.27 -80.03
C ASN A 7 14.44 -33.99 -81.22
N SER A 8 14.92 -34.21 -82.44
CA SER A 8 14.08 -34.25 -83.62
C SER A 8 14.28 -35.60 -84.30
N ASP A 9 13.36 -36.51 -84.02
CA ASP A 9 12.94 -37.56 -84.93
C ASP A 9 14.05 -38.27 -85.70
N LEU A 10 14.75 -39.17 -85.00
CA LEU A 10 15.17 -40.43 -85.61
C LEU A 10 14.03 -41.47 -85.55
N ASP A 11 12.78 -41.01 -85.39
CA ASP A 11 11.54 -41.77 -85.59
C ASP A 11 11.28 -42.04 -87.08
N VAL A 12 12.32 -42.42 -87.82
CA VAL A 12 12.17 -42.96 -89.18
C VAL A 12 11.49 -44.35 -89.16
N VAL A 13 11.14 -44.87 -87.98
CA VAL A 13 10.51 -46.19 -87.82
C VAL A 13 9.12 -46.13 -87.17
N GLN A 14 8.46 -44.97 -87.04
CA GLN A 14 7.11 -44.91 -86.42
C GLN A 14 6.00 -45.60 -87.24
N SER A 15 6.29 -46.13 -88.42
CA SER A 15 5.49 -47.20 -89.01
C SER A 15 6.27 -47.78 -90.19
N LEU A 16 7.30 -48.59 -89.93
CA LEU A 16 7.84 -49.42 -91.02
C LEU A 16 6.85 -50.56 -91.28
N VAL A 17 5.73 -50.24 -91.94
CA VAL A 17 4.84 -51.24 -92.53
C VAL A 17 5.62 -51.86 -93.67
N ILE A 18 6.25 -53.01 -93.41
CA ILE A 18 6.89 -53.79 -94.47
C ILE A 18 5.74 -54.42 -95.28
N PRO A 19 5.48 -53.96 -96.51
CA PRO A 19 4.37 -54.48 -97.30
C PRO A 19 4.58 -55.97 -97.57
N GLY A 20 3.48 -56.72 -97.62
CA GLY A 20 3.52 -58.13 -98.00
C GLY A 20 4.11 -58.31 -99.39
N LEU A 21 4.75 -59.45 -99.64
CA LEU A 21 5.16 -59.82 -100.98
C LEU A 21 3.91 -60.24 -101.74
N ASP A 22 3.36 -59.37 -102.58
CA ASP A 22 2.10 -59.65 -103.31
C ASP A 22 2.34 -60.23 -104.72
N SER A 23 3.53 -60.03 -105.29
CA SER A 23 3.92 -60.51 -106.62
C SER A 23 3.77 -62.02 -106.79
N ASP A 24 3.40 -62.45 -108.00
CA ASP A 24 3.35 -63.87 -108.38
C ASP A 24 4.76 -64.47 -108.39
N LEU A 25 4.95 -65.58 -107.67
CA LEU A 25 6.22 -66.29 -107.54
C LEU A 25 6.21 -67.64 -108.26
N ASP A 26 5.23 -67.88 -109.13
CA ASP A 26 5.22 -69.03 -110.03
C ASP A 26 6.48 -69.03 -110.91
N ILE A 27 7.33 -70.04 -110.71
CA ILE A 27 8.70 -70.15 -111.26
C ILE A 27 8.65 -70.62 -112.71
N ILE A 28 7.66 -71.45 -113.07
CA ILE A 28 7.59 -72.02 -114.41
C ILE A 28 6.33 -71.57 -115.13
N GLN A 29 6.49 -70.65 -116.08
CA GLN A 29 5.37 -70.14 -116.88
C GLN A 29 5.19 -70.83 -118.24
N LYS A 30 6.02 -71.83 -118.58
CA LYS A 30 6.05 -72.43 -119.94
C LYS A 30 6.47 -73.92 -119.97
N LEU A 31 5.76 -74.79 -119.25
CA LEU A 31 5.82 -76.24 -119.53
C LEU A 31 4.68 -76.60 -120.48
N ASP A 32 4.98 -77.33 -121.55
CA ASP A 32 3.99 -77.83 -122.52
C ASP A 32 3.18 -78.98 -121.93
N ASP A 33 1.89 -79.09 -122.26
CA ASP A 33 0.90 -79.97 -121.59
C ASP A 33 1.02 -81.47 -122.00
N GLU A 34 2.09 -81.85 -122.67
CA GLU A 34 2.27 -83.21 -123.18
C GLU A 34 2.52 -84.22 -122.04
N PRO A 35 1.79 -85.35 -121.98
CA PRO A 35 1.90 -86.30 -120.87
C PRO A 35 3.30 -86.91 -120.80
N ASN A 36 3.97 -86.80 -119.65
CA ASN A 36 5.23 -87.51 -119.44
C ASN A 36 4.96 -89.03 -119.53
N ASP A 37 5.67 -89.73 -120.42
CA ASP A 37 5.46 -91.15 -120.74
C ASP A 37 6.20 -92.09 -119.76
N VAL A 38 6.64 -91.57 -118.60
CA VAL A 38 7.39 -92.32 -117.58
C VAL A 38 6.65 -92.33 -116.25
N GLY A 39 5.34 -92.62 -116.27
CA GLY A 39 4.54 -93.02 -115.09
C GLY A 39 4.63 -92.08 -113.87
N GLY A 40 5.04 -90.83 -114.09
CA GLY A 40 5.27 -89.83 -113.05
C GLY A 40 4.16 -88.79 -112.97
N LEU A 41 4.44 -87.69 -112.28
CA LEU A 41 3.52 -86.54 -112.17
C LEU A 41 3.25 -85.91 -113.55
N THR A 42 1.99 -85.54 -113.81
CA THR A 42 1.57 -84.80 -115.01
C THR A 42 2.26 -83.42 -115.11
N ALA A 43 2.32 -82.81 -116.29
CA ALA A 43 2.93 -81.48 -116.49
C ALA A 43 2.35 -80.41 -115.54
N ALA A 44 1.03 -80.42 -115.33
CA ALA A 44 0.35 -79.57 -114.35
C ALA A 44 0.79 -79.85 -112.90
N GLN A 45 0.96 -81.13 -112.54
CA GLN A 45 1.47 -81.52 -111.22
C GLN A 45 2.96 -81.14 -111.05
N LEU A 46 3.78 -81.22 -112.11
CA LEU A 46 5.18 -80.82 -112.06
C LEU A 46 5.32 -79.30 -111.91
N LYS A 47 4.54 -78.52 -112.69
CA LYS A 47 4.45 -77.06 -112.56
C LYS A 47 4.04 -76.67 -111.13
N ALA A 48 2.97 -77.28 -110.61
CA ALA A 48 2.53 -77.05 -109.23
C ALA A 48 3.62 -77.38 -108.20
N LYS A 49 4.43 -78.43 -108.43
CA LYS A 49 5.56 -78.79 -107.57
C LYS A 49 6.74 -77.82 -107.64
N PHE A 50 7.00 -77.21 -108.79
CA PHE A 50 8.03 -76.16 -108.91
C PHE A 50 7.57 -74.86 -108.24
N ASP A 51 6.33 -74.45 -108.48
CA ASP A 51 5.75 -73.23 -107.92
C ASP A 51 5.49 -73.35 -106.40
N GLU A 52 5.32 -74.57 -105.88
CA GLU A 52 5.14 -74.86 -104.45
C GLU A 52 6.27 -74.24 -103.60
N SER A 53 7.52 -74.26 -104.08
CA SER A 53 8.66 -73.73 -103.34
C SER A 53 8.63 -72.20 -103.20
N GLY A 54 8.38 -71.47 -104.31
CA GLY A 54 8.27 -70.02 -104.32
C GLY A 54 7.08 -69.52 -103.50
N ASN A 55 5.93 -70.18 -103.65
CA ASN A 55 4.73 -69.87 -102.88
C ASN A 55 4.88 -70.23 -101.39
N THR A 56 5.60 -71.31 -101.04
CA THR A 56 5.90 -71.63 -99.63
C THR A 56 6.78 -70.57 -98.97
N ILE A 57 7.79 -70.04 -99.67
CA ILE A 57 8.64 -68.96 -99.17
C ILE A 57 7.83 -67.67 -99.01
N LYS A 58 6.95 -67.37 -99.96
CA LYS A 58 6.01 -66.24 -99.89
C LYS A 58 5.16 -66.31 -98.63
N THR A 59 4.51 -67.45 -98.42
CA THR A 59 3.66 -67.71 -97.25
C THR A 59 4.46 -67.61 -95.96
N TYR A 60 5.66 -68.19 -95.90
CA TYR A 60 6.49 -68.11 -94.69
C TYR A 60 6.95 -66.68 -94.36
N LEU A 61 7.31 -65.89 -95.38
CA LEU A 61 7.67 -64.48 -95.20
C LEU A 61 6.47 -63.66 -94.72
N ASN A 62 5.33 -63.75 -95.41
CA ASN A 62 4.15 -62.94 -95.14
C ASN A 62 3.42 -63.35 -93.85
N ASP A 63 3.31 -64.65 -93.57
CA ASP A 63 2.47 -65.15 -92.49
C ASP A 63 3.27 -65.45 -91.21
N THR A 64 4.59 -65.62 -91.31
CA THR A 64 5.43 -65.97 -90.15
C THR A 64 6.47 -64.90 -89.83
N LEU A 65 7.36 -64.55 -90.76
CA LEU A 65 8.49 -63.66 -90.45
C LEU A 65 8.08 -62.19 -90.31
N LEU A 66 7.28 -61.65 -91.23
CA LEU A 66 6.84 -60.25 -91.18
C LEU A 66 5.98 -59.93 -89.94
N PRO A 67 5.00 -60.77 -89.55
CA PRO A 67 4.24 -60.56 -88.32
C PRO A 67 5.11 -60.68 -87.06
N ALA A 68 6.06 -61.62 -87.03
CA ALA A 68 6.98 -61.77 -85.90
C ALA A 68 7.89 -60.56 -85.73
N LEU A 69 8.43 -60.01 -86.82
CA LEU A 69 9.23 -58.78 -86.80
C LEU A 69 8.39 -57.57 -86.38
N SER A 70 7.16 -57.43 -86.90
CA SER A 70 6.26 -56.35 -86.50
C SER A 70 5.87 -56.42 -85.02
N GLY A 71 5.71 -57.62 -84.45
CA GLY A 71 5.43 -57.80 -83.01
C GLY A 71 6.57 -57.30 -82.12
N THR A 72 7.83 -57.52 -82.51
CA THR A 72 8.99 -57.03 -81.74
C THR A 72 9.11 -55.51 -81.69
N VAL A 73 8.65 -54.82 -82.74
CA VAL A 73 8.65 -53.34 -82.79
C VAL A 73 7.60 -52.77 -81.83
N ALA A 74 6.40 -53.35 -81.79
CA ALA A 74 5.34 -52.93 -80.86
C ALA A 74 5.72 -53.14 -79.38
N GLU A 75 6.45 -54.21 -79.07
CA GLU A 75 6.98 -54.45 -77.72
C GLU A 75 8.06 -53.43 -77.32
N GLU A 76 8.90 -53.02 -78.26
CA GLU A 76 9.95 -52.03 -78.03
C GLU A 76 9.36 -50.61 -77.85
N GLU A 77 8.33 -50.25 -78.62
CA GLU A 77 7.57 -49.00 -78.41
C GLU A 77 6.90 -48.97 -77.03
N ALA A 78 6.29 -50.08 -76.60
CA ALA A 78 5.69 -50.19 -75.28
C ALA A 78 6.74 -50.08 -74.15
N ARG A 79 7.93 -50.65 -74.35
CA ARG A 79 9.06 -50.55 -73.41
C ARG A 79 9.60 -49.12 -73.35
N ALA A 80 9.75 -48.46 -74.50
CA ALA A 80 10.18 -47.06 -74.58
C ALA A 80 9.18 -46.13 -73.86
N ALA A 81 7.88 -46.33 -74.06
CA ALA A 81 6.85 -45.57 -73.34
C ALA A 81 6.90 -45.80 -71.82
N ALA A 82 7.10 -47.05 -71.38
CA ALA A 82 7.25 -47.38 -69.96
C ALA A 82 8.53 -46.77 -69.34
N GLU A 83 9.62 -46.72 -70.10
CA GLU A 83 10.87 -46.03 -69.76
C GLU A 83 10.65 -44.53 -69.57
N THR A 84 9.98 -43.87 -70.51
CA THR A 84 9.62 -42.45 -70.43
C THR A 84 8.75 -42.15 -69.22
N GLN A 85 7.76 -43.01 -68.94
CA GLN A 85 6.92 -42.87 -67.75
C GLN A 85 7.72 -43.03 -66.46
N ARG A 86 8.65 -43.99 -66.40
CA ARG A 86 9.53 -44.18 -65.24
C ARG A 86 10.43 -42.95 -65.01
N GLN A 87 11.01 -42.39 -66.07
CA GLN A 87 11.83 -41.17 -65.98
C GLN A 87 11.01 -39.96 -65.50
N THR A 88 9.76 -39.84 -65.95
CA THR A 88 8.83 -38.81 -65.48
C THR A 88 8.53 -38.97 -63.99
N ASN A 89 8.22 -40.21 -63.55
CA ASN A 89 7.97 -40.52 -62.14
C ASN A 89 9.20 -40.25 -61.27
N GLU A 90 10.40 -40.60 -61.76
CA GLU A 90 11.66 -40.39 -61.05
C GLU A 90 11.98 -38.89 -60.92
N SER A 91 11.74 -38.11 -61.98
CA SER A 91 11.86 -36.65 -61.95
C SER A 91 10.90 -36.02 -60.93
N ALA A 92 9.64 -36.47 -60.91
CA ALA A 92 8.66 -36.02 -59.93
C ALA A 92 9.07 -36.37 -58.50
N ARG A 93 9.61 -37.58 -58.27
CA ARG A 93 10.14 -38.01 -56.97
C ARG A 93 11.29 -37.11 -56.51
N MET A 94 12.24 -36.81 -57.39
CA MET A 94 13.36 -35.91 -57.07
C MET A 94 12.89 -34.51 -56.71
N SER A 95 11.92 -33.95 -57.44
CA SER A 95 11.35 -32.64 -57.10
C SER A 95 10.63 -32.65 -55.75
N ALA A 96 9.86 -33.71 -55.45
CA ALA A 96 9.19 -33.86 -54.16
C ALA A 96 10.20 -34.01 -53.00
N GLU A 97 11.31 -34.72 -53.22
CA GLU A 97 12.37 -34.86 -52.23
C GLU A 97 13.11 -33.55 -51.97
N SER A 98 13.40 -32.80 -53.02
CA SER A 98 14.00 -31.46 -52.90
C SER A 98 13.08 -30.50 -52.14
N ALA A 99 11.77 -30.53 -52.41
CA ALA A 99 10.78 -29.75 -51.68
C ALA A 99 10.71 -30.14 -50.19
N ARG A 100 10.72 -31.44 -49.87
CA ARG A 100 10.77 -31.93 -48.49
C ARG A 100 12.04 -31.48 -47.76
N ALA A 101 13.20 -31.58 -48.40
CA ALA A 101 14.47 -31.13 -47.84
C ALA A 101 14.47 -29.62 -47.54
N SER A 102 13.90 -28.81 -48.44
CA SER A 102 13.75 -27.36 -48.22
C SER A 102 12.81 -27.04 -47.06
N ALA A 103 11.66 -27.72 -46.98
CA ALA A 103 10.71 -27.57 -45.88
C ALA A 103 11.33 -27.96 -44.53
N GLU A 104 12.12 -29.04 -44.49
CA GLU A 104 12.83 -29.47 -43.29
C GLU A 104 13.91 -28.45 -42.88
N GLY A 105 14.63 -27.87 -43.84
CA GLY A 105 15.55 -26.76 -43.57
C GLY A 105 14.86 -25.55 -42.93
N LEU A 106 13.70 -25.15 -43.46
CA LEU A 106 12.90 -24.06 -42.88
C LEU A 106 12.40 -24.40 -41.47
N ARG A 107 11.97 -25.65 -41.24
CA ARG A 107 11.55 -26.13 -39.92
C ARG A 107 12.70 -26.05 -38.91
N VAL A 108 13.91 -26.46 -39.29
CA VAL A 108 15.10 -26.37 -38.44
C VAL A 108 15.47 -24.92 -38.12
N THR A 109 15.42 -24.01 -39.09
CA THR A 109 15.65 -22.58 -38.85
C THR A 109 14.62 -21.99 -37.89
N ALA A 110 13.34 -22.32 -38.08
CA ALA A 110 12.27 -21.87 -37.18
C ALA A 110 12.44 -22.42 -35.76
N GLU A 111 12.88 -23.67 -35.62
CA GLU A 111 13.13 -24.30 -34.33
C GLU A 111 14.33 -23.68 -33.61
N SER A 112 15.40 -23.38 -34.33
CA SER A 112 16.56 -22.66 -33.79
C SER A 112 16.19 -21.25 -33.30
N ALA A 113 15.35 -20.54 -34.07
CA ALA A 113 14.83 -19.22 -33.68
C ALA A 113 13.95 -19.30 -32.42
N ARG A 114 13.07 -20.31 -32.33
CA ARG A 114 12.27 -20.58 -31.12
C ARG A 114 13.16 -20.86 -29.90
N ALA A 115 14.20 -21.68 -30.05
CA ALA A 115 15.13 -21.98 -28.96
C ALA A 115 15.86 -20.73 -28.44
N THR A 116 16.24 -19.82 -29.35
CA THR A 116 16.87 -18.54 -28.97
C THR A 116 15.91 -17.63 -28.23
N GLN A 117 14.65 -17.53 -28.70
CA GLN A 117 13.61 -16.75 -28.01
C GLN A 117 13.29 -17.32 -26.63
N GLU A 118 13.21 -18.64 -26.49
CA GLU A 118 12.97 -19.27 -25.20
C GLU A 118 14.14 -19.07 -24.24
N GLY A 119 15.39 -19.10 -24.73
CA GLY A 119 16.56 -18.72 -23.95
C GLY A 119 16.49 -17.27 -23.44
N ALA A 120 16.17 -16.32 -24.33
CA ALA A 120 15.99 -14.92 -23.95
C ALA A 120 14.85 -14.72 -22.93
N ARG A 121 13.76 -15.48 -23.05
CA ARG A 121 12.65 -15.47 -22.08
C ARG A 121 13.10 -16.00 -20.72
N ALA A 122 13.88 -17.07 -20.69
CA ALA A 122 14.43 -17.63 -19.46
C ALA A 122 15.39 -16.65 -18.76
N ASP A 123 16.27 -15.97 -19.52
CA ASP A 123 17.19 -14.98 -18.98
C ASP A 123 16.44 -13.76 -18.40
N ALA A 124 15.40 -13.28 -19.09
CA ALA A 124 14.55 -12.20 -18.61
C ALA A 124 13.80 -12.59 -17.32
N GLU A 125 13.32 -13.82 -17.22
CA GLU A 125 12.63 -14.33 -16.05
C GLU A 125 13.57 -14.53 -14.85
N ALA A 126 14.81 -14.96 -15.10
CA ALA A 126 15.86 -15.02 -14.09
C ALA A 126 16.22 -13.61 -13.57
N ALA A 127 16.35 -12.63 -14.46
CA ALA A 127 16.60 -11.24 -14.10
C ALA A 127 15.44 -10.65 -13.27
N ARG A 128 14.19 -10.92 -13.65
CA ARG A 128 12.98 -10.51 -12.90
C ARG A 128 12.98 -11.12 -11.49
N SER A 129 13.30 -12.40 -11.37
CA SER A 129 13.37 -13.09 -10.07
C SER A 129 14.47 -12.53 -9.17
N ALA A 130 15.64 -12.19 -9.73
CA ALA A 130 16.73 -11.57 -8.99
C ALA A 130 16.36 -10.15 -8.51
N ALA A 131 15.72 -9.35 -9.36
CA ALA A 131 15.23 -8.02 -9.01
C ALA A 131 14.19 -8.07 -7.89
N GLU A 132 13.26 -9.04 -7.94
CA GLU A 132 12.24 -9.22 -6.91
C GLU A 132 12.84 -9.66 -5.57
N THR A 133 13.87 -10.52 -5.61
CA THR A 133 14.63 -10.91 -4.40
C THR A 133 15.36 -9.70 -3.78
N ALA A 134 15.97 -8.86 -4.60
CA ALA A 134 16.62 -7.63 -4.16
C ALA A 134 15.61 -6.65 -3.56
N ARG A 135 14.44 -6.49 -4.20
CA ARG A 135 13.33 -5.67 -3.69
C ARG A 135 12.83 -6.15 -2.33
N GLY A 136 12.66 -7.47 -2.17
CA GLY A 136 12.31 -8.08 -0.88
C GLY A 136 13.34 -7.80 0.21
N SER A 137 14.63 -7.89 -0.11
CA SER A 137 15.73 -7.63 0.85
C SER A 137 15.80 -6.15 1.27
N ALA A 138 15.59 -5.24 0.32
CA ALA A 138 15.50 -3.81 0.59
C ALA A 138 14.30 -3.47 1.47
N GLU A 139 13.15 -4.11 1.23
CA GLU A 139 11.92 -3.91 2.00
C GLU A 139 12.04 -4.44 3.44
N SER A 140 12.70 -5.58 3.64
CA SER A 140 13.03 -6.08 4.98
C SER A 140 13.94 -5.10 5.73
N THR A 141 14.94 -4.53 5.05
CA THR A 141 15.84 -3.53 5.64
C THR A 141 15.07 -2.26 6.02
N ARG A 142 14.21 -1.77 5.13
CA ARG A 142 13.33 -0.61 5.39
C ARG A 142 12.43 -0.85 6.60
N SER A 143 11.85 -2.04 6.70
CA SER A 143 10.97 -2.42 7.81
C SER A 143 11.70 -2.50 9.16
N ALA A 144 12.95 -3.00 9.15
CA ALA A 144 13.79 -3.00 10.35
C ALA A 144 14.17 -1.58 10.80
N GLN A 145 14.52 -0.70 9.85
CA GLN A 145 14.80 0.71 10.12
C GLN A 145 13.56 1.45 10.64
N GLU A 146 12.39 1.19 10.07
CA GLU A 146 11.11 1.72 10.53
C GLU A 146 10.84 1.34 11.98
N SER A 147 11.03 0.06 12.33
CA SER A 147 10.83 -0.44 13.69
C SER A 147 11.78 0.21 14.71
N SER A 148 13.03 0.46 14.30
CA SER A 148 14.02 1.19 15.10
C SER A 148 13.61 2.66 15.31
N ARG A 149 13.12 3.32 14.26
CA ARG A 149 12.64 4.71 14.34
C ARG A 149 11.42 4.82 15.26
N VAL A 150 10.46 3.90 15.16
CA VAL A 150 9.27 3.86 16.03
C VAL A 150 9.67 3.68 17.50
N SER A 151 10.64 2.81 17.79
CA SER A 151 11.14 2.61 19.16
C SER A 151 11.81 3.87 19.73
N THR A 152 12.59 4.57 18.89
CA THR A 152 13.23 5.82 19.26
C THR A 152 12.19 6.91 19.52
N GLU A 153 11.18 7.02 18.67
CA GLU A 153 10.11 8.01 18.83
C GLU A 153 9.26 7.72 20.07
N ALA A 154 8.97 6.45 20.37
CA ALA A 154 8.32 6.06 21.62
C ALA A 154 9.12 6.50 22.85
N GLY A 155 10.45 6.35 22.82
CA GLY A 155 11.33 6.86 23.86
C GLY A 155 11.28 8.38 24.00
N ARG A 156 11.25 9.10 22.88
CA ARG A 156 11.14 10.57 22.85
C ARG A 156 9.80 11.06 23.42
N VAL A 157 8.70 10.40 23.08
CA VAL A 157 7.36 10.67 23.64
C VAL A 157 7.31 10.43 25.14
N GLY A 158 7.93 9.33 25.62
CA GLY A 158 8.06 9.05 27.04
C GLY A 158 8.83 10.14 27.78
N ALA A 159 9.96 10.59 27.22
CA ALA A 159 10.76 11.67 27.79
C ALA A 159 9.99 13.01 27.82
N GLU A 160 9.25 13.34 26.77
CA GLU A 160 8.44 14.57 26.72
C GLU A 160 7.29 14.52 27.73
N SER A 161 6.65 13.35 27.91
CA SER A 161 5.62 13.15 28.93
C SER A 161 6.18 13.35 30.34
N ALA A 162 7.38 12.84 30.61
CA ALA A 162 8.07 13.06 31.89
C ALA A 162 8.43 14.54 32.11
N ARG A 163 8.88 15.24 31.07
CA ARG A 163 9.14 16.69 31.12
C ARG A 163 7.88 17.48 31.43
N ALA A 164 6.77 17.15 30.76
CA ALA A 164 5.48 17.79 31.01
C ALA A 164 5.00 17.58 32.45
N ALA A 165 5.14 16.37 33.00
CA ALA A 165 4.82 16.07 34.39
C ALA A 165 5.69 16.87 35.37
N ALA A 166 6.98 17.00 35.09
CA ALA A 166 7.90 17.80 35.89
C ALA A 166 7.54 19.30 35.87
N GLU A 167 7.15 19.83 34.70
CA GLU A 167 6.74 21.23 34.58
C GLU A 167 5.42 21.51 35.30
N GLN A 168 4.47 20.58 35.27
CA GLN A 168 3.24 20.68 36.06
C GLN A 168 3.52 20.68 37.56
N ALA A 169 4.44 19.83 38.03
CA ALA A 169 4.86 19.84 39.42
C ALA A 169 5.53 21.18 39.81
N ARG A 170 6.36 21.75 38.92
CA ARG A 170 6.97 23.07 39.11
C ARG A 170 5.93 24.19 39.19
N ALA A 171 4.93 24.18 38.29
CA ALA A 171 3.84 25.14 38.30
C ALA A 171 2.98 25.04 39.57
N GLY A 172 2.71 23.82 40.04
CA GLY A 172 2.03 23.58 41.31
C GLY A 172 2.82 24.11 42.51
N ALA A 173 4.13 23.87 42.54
CA ALA A 173 5.00 24.39 43.59
C ALA A 173 5.06 25.93 43.59
N GLU A 174 5.13 26.56 42.42
CA GLU A 174 5.13 28.03 42.32
C GLU A 174 3.78 28.63 42.76
N THR A 175 2.68 27.99 42.41
CA THR A 175 1.34 28.39 42.88
C THR A 175 1.27 28.35 44.41
N ALA A 176 1.79 27.28 45.04
CA ALA A 176 1.85 27.17 46.49
C ALA A 176 2.71 28.28 47.11
N ARG A 177 3.89 28.54 46.55
CA ARG A 177 4.80 29.61 47.01
C ARG A 177 4.16 30.99 46.94
N VAL A 178 3.42 31.28 45.86
CA VAL A 178 2.68 32.54 45.70
C VAL A 178 1.55 32.66 46.73
N SER A 179 0.83 31.57 46.99
CA SER A 179 -0.22 31.54 48.01
C SER A 179 0.34 31.79 49.43
N GLU A 180 1.45 31.13 49.77
CA GLU A 180 2.11 31.29 51.07
C GLU A 180 2.63 32.72 51.25
N PHE A 181 3.27 33.29 50.22
CA PHE A 181 3.73 34.68 50.24
C PHE A 181 2.57 35.67 50.44
N SER A 182 1.43 35.43 49.77
CA SER A 182 0.23 36.27 49.92
C SER A 182 -0.34 36.22 51.34
N ALA A 183 -0.34 35.05 51.97
CA ALA A 183 -0.78 34.88 53.35
C ALA A 183 0.15 35.60 54.34
N LEU A 184 1.47 35.47 54.17
CA LEU A 184 2.48 36.18 54.98
C LEU A 184 2.35 37.70 54.85
N LYS A 185 2.12 38.20 53.63
CA LYS A 185 1.87 39.62 53.39
C LYS A 185 0.65 40.11 54.18
N ALA A 186 -0.48 39.39 54.11
CA ALA A 186 -1.68 39.73 54.85
C ALA A 186 -1.47 39.73 56.38
N GLN A 187 -0.72 38.74 56.90
CA GLN A 187 -0.36 38.69 58.31
C GLN A 187 0.50 39.89 58.73
N SER A 188 1.48 40.28 57.92
CA SER A 188 2.32 41.45 58.18
C SER A 188 1.49 42.73 58.18
N GLU A 189 0.60 42.92 57.20
CA GLU A 189 -0.27 44.10 57.12
C GLU A 189 -1.19 44.19 58.36
N SER A 190 -1.74 43.06 58.80
CA SER A 190 -2.54 43.00 60.04
C SER A 190 -1.72 43.34 61.28
N ALA A 191 -0.47 42.86 61.37
CA ALA A 191 0.43 43.18 62.47
C ALA A 191 0.79 44.67 62.50
N THR A 192 1.08 45.27 61.35
CA THR A 192 1.32 46.72 61.20
C THR A 192 0.08 47.52 61.62
N ALA A 193 -1.12 47.12 61.20
CA ALA A 193 -2.36 47.79 61.60
C ALA A 193 -2.60 47.72 63.12
N ALA A 194 -2.35 46.56 63.74
CA ALA A 194 -2.47 46.39 65.19
C ALA A 194 -1.45 47.26 65.96
N ALA A 195 -0.20 47.31 65.49
CA ALA A 195 0.85 48.15 66.08
C ALA A 195 0.49 49.63 65.98
N ASN A 196 0.02 50.09 64.82
CA ASN A 196 -0.43 51.47 64.61
C ASN A 196 -1.63 51.82 65.51
N THR A 197 -2.57 50.89 65.69
CA THR A 197 -3.70 51.05 66.61
C THR A 197 -3.22 51.21 68.05
N ALA A 198 -2.29 50.37 68.49
CA ALA A 198 -1.70 50.44 69.83
C ALA A 198 -0.94 51.76 70.04
N ALA A 199 -0.12 52.18 69.06
CA ALA A 199 0.58 53.45 69.08
C ALA A 199 -0.40 54.63 69.16
N GLY A 200 -1.49 54.60 68.39
CA GLY A 200 -2.56 55.60 68.47
C GLY A 200 -3.18 55.69 69.85
N LYS A 201 -3.43 54.57 70.53
CA LYS A 201 -3.94 54.55 71.90
C LYS A 201 -2.99 55.18 72.93
N VAL A 202 -1.68 55.02 72.73
CA VAL A 202 -0.63 55.62 73.58
C VAL A 202 -0.48 57.10 73.30
N ASN A 203 -0.45 57.51 72.03
CA ASN A 203 -0.36 58.92 71.64
C ASN A 203 -1.57 59.72 72.12
N ASN A 204 -2.73 59.08 72.19
CA ASN A 204 -3.96 59.67 72.72
C ASN A 204 -4.20 59.33 74.20
N MET A 205 -3.12 59.11 74.96
CA MET A 205 -3.21 58.81 76.37
C MET A 205 -3.58 60.07 77.17
N THR A 206 -4.60 59.96 78.01
CA THR A 206 -5.03 61.01 78.92
C THR A 206 -4.74 60.63 80.37
N VAL A 207 -4.47 61.65 81.20
CA VAL A 207 -4.26 61.47 82.63
C VAL A 207 -5.30 62.30 83.37
N GLN A 208 -6.02 61.66 84.27
CA GLN A 208 -6.95 62.32 85.18
C GLN A 208 -6.49 62.14 86.62
N ALA A 209 -6.76 63.13 87.47
CA ALA A 209 -6.52 63.04 88.90
C ALA A 209 -7.82 63.36 89.65
N SER A 210 -8.13 62.57 90.67
CA SER A 210 -9.27 62.79 91.57
C SER A 210 -8.82 62.70 93.02
N THR A 211 -9.42 63.51 93.89
CA THR A 211 -9.12 63.48 95.32
C THR A 211 -9.99 62.44 96.02
N GLY A 212 -9.35 61.40 96.57
CA GLY A 212 -9.98 60.37 97.38
C GLY A 212 -10.29 60.84 98.81
N ALA A 213 -11.00 60.01 99.56
CA ALA A 213 -11.28 60.27 100.97
C ALA A 213 -9.99 60.36 101.80
N ALA A 214 -10.00 61.10 102.90
CA ALA A 214 -8.86 61.16 103.81
C ALA A 214 -8.56 59.76 104.39
N GLY A 215 -7.29 59.37 104.41
CA GLY A 215 -6.85 58.04 104.85
C GLY A 215 -7.02 56.90 103.82
N SER A 216 -7.53 57.15 102.62
CA SER A 216 -7.51 56.13 101.55
C SER A 216 -6.08 55.89 101.05
N SER A 217 -5.79 54.73 100.48
CA SER A 217 -4.54 54.52 99.76
C SER A 217 -4.60 55.22 98.40
N ALA A 218 -3.46 55.72 97.93
CA ALA A 218 -3.36 56.20 96.55
C ALA A 218 -3.55 55.03 95.57
N SER A 219 -4.28 55.25 94.48
CA SER A 219 -4.51 54.22 93.47
C SER A 219 -4.37 54.79 92.06
N VAL A 220 -4.02 53.91 91.11
CA VAL A 220 -4.01 54.23 89.67
C VAL A 220 -4.87 53.19 88.97
N THR A 221 -5.89 53.64 88.26
CA THR A 221 -6.75 52.76 87.45
C THR A 221 -6.58 53.08 85.97
N ARG A 222 -6.45 52.03 85.14
CA ARG A 222 -6.39 52.15 83.68
C ARG A 222 -7.78 51.97 83.08
N GLY A 223 -8.26 52.99 82.38
CA GLY A 223 -9.50 53.01 81.62
C GLY A 223 -9.27 53.30 80.12
N THR A 224 -10.34 53.65 79.42
CA THR A 224 -10.32 54.07 78.02
C THR A 224 -11.06 55.39 77.92
N ASN A 225 -10.45 56.41 77.30
CA ASN A 225 -11.08 57.72 77.16
C ASN A 225 -12.14 57.74 76.05
N ALA A 226 -12.87 58.86 75.91
CA ALA A 226 -13.94 59.02 74.94
C ALA A 226 -13.50 58.84 73.47
N GLN A 227 -12.21 59.00 73.19
CA GLN A 227 -11.60 58.83 71.87
C GLN A 227 -10.90 57.46 71.71
N GLY A 228 -11.07 56.52 72.65
CA GLY A 228 -10.55 55.15 72.57
C GLY A 228 -9.07 54.97 72.98
N GLY A 229 -8.41 56.02 73.46
CA GLY A 229 -7.04 56.01 73.97
C GLY A 229 -6.92 55.54 75.43
N ILE A 230 -5.70 55.37 75.93
CA ILE A 230 -5.45 54.93 77.32
C ILE A 230 -5.81 56.07 78.28
N GLU A 231 -6.58 55.81 79.32
CA GLU A 231 -6.82 56.78 80.39
C GLU A 231 -6.24 56.29 81.71
N LEU A 232 -5.34 57.06 82.32
CA LEU A 232 -4.79 56.77 83.64
C LEU A 232 -5.44 57.70 84.67
N THR A 233 -6.21 57.13 85.59
CA THR A 233 -6.85 57.90 86.67
C THR A 233 -6.09 57.69 87.97
N PHE A 234 -5.49 58.77 88.47
CA PHE A 234 -4.79 58.81 89.75
C PHE A 234 -5.76 59.26 90.84
N GLN A 235 -6.01 58.40 91.83
CA GLN A 235 -6.75 58.79 93.02
C GLN A 235 -5.75 59.16 94.12
N ILE A 236 -5.74 60.43 94.51
CA ILE A 236 -4.82 60.98 95.50
C ILE A 236 -5.59 61.16 96.82
N PRO A 237 -5.16 60.56 97.93
CA PRO A 237 -5.83 60.72 99.22
C PRO A 237 -5.78 62.17 99.69
N LYS A 238 -6.90 62.66 100.24
CA LYS A 238 -6.93 64.00 100.86
C LYS A 238 -6.01 64.02 102.08
N GLY A 239 -4.97 64.86 102.06
CA GLY A 239 -4.11 65.07 103.23
C GLY A 239 -4.88 65.69 104.40
N ASP A 240 -4.38 65.49 105.62
CA ASP A 240 -4.92 66.14 106.80
C ASP A 240 -4.82 67.67 106.63
N LYS A 241 -5.91 68.37 106.96
CA LYS A 241 -6.02 69.82 106.84
C LYS A 241 -4.95 70.47 107.73
N GLY A 242 -3.95 71.11 107.13
CA GLY A 242 -3.01 71.97 107.85
C GLY A 242 -3.75 73.10 108.59
N GLU A 243 -3.18 73.56 109.70
CA GLU A 243 -3.74 74.69 110.45
C GLU A 243 -3.93 75.92 109.55
N THR A 244 -5.05 76.59 109.76
CA THR A 244 -5.54 77.67 108.91
C THR A 244 -4.62 78.89 109.03
N GLY A 245 -3.85 79.19 107.98
CA GLY A 245 -3.21 80.49 107.84
C GLY A 245 -4.25 81.60 107.68
N ALA A 246 -4.03 82.73 108.35
CA ALA A 246 -4.97 83.85 108.42
C ALA A 246 -5.40 84.35 107.03
N THR A 247 -6.71 84.56 106.89
CA THR A 247 -7.42 85.09 105.74
C THR A 247 -6.81 86.39 105.20
N GLY A 248 -6.28 86.36 103.98
CA GLY A 248 -5.96 87.55 103.18
C GLY A 248 -7.14 87.97 102.28
N ALA A 249 -7.31 89.27 102.08
CA ALA A 249 -8.47 89.90 101.46
C ALA A 249 -8.81 89.39 100.04
N GLN A 250 -10.11 89.29 99.77
CA GLN A 250 -10.72 88.97 98.49
C GLN A 250 -10.28 89.96 97.39
N GLY A 251 -9.56 89.46 96.39
CA GLY A 251 -9.30 90.19 95.14
C GLY A 251 -10.52 90.17 94.20
N PRO A 252 -10.70 91.21 93.36
CA PRO A 252 -11.86 91.34 92.48
C PRO A 252 -11.97 90.19 91.48
N LYS A 253 -13.22 89.82 91.17
CA LYS A 253 -13.63 88.87 90.14
C LYS A 253 -12.98 89.25 88.80
N GLY A 254 -12.13 88.37 88.27
CA GLY A 254 -11.59 88.48 86.92
C GLY A 254 -12.61 88.05 85.86
N ASP A 255 -12.62 88.78 84.76
CA ASP A 255 -13.58 88.69 83.66
C ASP A 255 -13.57 87.34 82.92
N THR A 256 -14.73 87.01 82.35
CA THR A 256 -14.97 85.88 81.46
C THR A 256 -14.07 85.96 80.22
N GLY A 257 -13.21 84.96 80.02
CA GLY A 257 -12.45 84.81 78.78
C GLY A 257 -13.34 84.25 77.66
N ASP A 258 -13.23 84.84 76.47
CA ASP A 258 -13.97 84.47 75.27
C ASP A 258 -13.71 83.03 74.80
N THR A 259 -14.74 82.45 74.17
CA THR A 259 -14.69 81.15 73.48
C THR A 259 -13.73 81.23 72.29
N GLY A 260 -12.73 80.35 72.22
CA GLY A 260 -11.85 80.24 71.06
C GLY A 260 -12.61 79.77 69.80
N PRO A 261 -12.25 80.25 68.59
CA PRO A 261 -12.90 79.81 67.37
C PRO A 261 -12.66 78.31 67.12
N GLN A 262 -13.70 77.61 66.68
CA GLN A 262 -13.65 76.24 66.20
C GLN A 262 -12.68 76.14 65.01
N GLY A 263 -11.72 75.20 65.06
CA GLY A 263 -10.75 74.99 63.99
C GLY A 263 -11.42 74.59 62.66
N PRO A 264 -10.84 74.96 61.50
CA PRO A 264 -11.39 74.60 60.20
C PRO A 264 -11.46 73.08 60.01
N GLN A 265 -12.56 72.61 59.41
CA GLN A 265 -12.76 71.23 58.98
C GLN A 265 -11.63 70.81 58.02
N GLY A 266 -10.97 69.69 58.30
CA GLY A 266 -9.91 69.15 57.45
C GLY A 266 -10.40 68.79 56.03
N PRO A 267 -9.53 68.88 55.00
CA PRO A 267 -9.91 68.61 53.61
C PRO A 267 -10.39 67.17 53.42
N GLN A 268 -11.42 67.02 52.58
CA GLN A 268 -11.95 65.74 52.12
C GLN A 268 -10.87 64.93 51.38
N GLY A 269 -10.67 63.67 51.78
CA GLY A 269 -9.72 62.78 51.11
C GLY A 269 -10.13 62.45 49.67
N PRO A 270 -9.17 62.20 48.75
CA PRO A 270 -9.46 61.90 47.35
C PRO A 270 -10.24 60.59 47.18
N ALA A 271 -11.17 60.61 46.22
CA ALA A 271 -12.01 59.48 45.85
C ALA A 271 -11.18 58.30 45.30
N GLY A 272 -11.55 57.08 45.70
CA GLY A 272 -10.93 55.85 45.20
C GLY A 272 -11.25 55.61 43.72
N SER A 273 -10.22 55.35 42.92
CA SER A 273 -10.35 54.87 41.54
C SER A 273 -10.61 53.37 41.57
N GLY A 274 -11.88 52.99 41.44
CA GLY A 274 -12.30 51.61 41.20
C GLY A 274 -12.00 51.19 39.76
N SER A 275 -11.53 49.95 39.62
CA SER A 275 -11.43 49.23 38.36
C SER A 275 -12.80 48.82 37.84
N GLY A 276 -12.97 48.89 36.51
CA GLY A 276 -13.94 48.10 35.76
C GLY A 276 -14.98 48.93 35.00
N ASP A 277 -14.93 48.88 33.66
CA ASP A 277 -16.06 48.39 32.86
C ASP A 277 -15.62 48.14 31.39
N MET A 278 -16.14 47.06 30.81
CA MET A 278 -15.83 46.52 29.48
C MET A 278 -17.08 46.58 28.62
N ILE A 279 -17.34 47.59 27.77
CA ILE A 279 -18.23 47.38 26.60
C ILE A 279 -18.03 48.41 25.46
N ALA A 280 -17.88 47.87 24.24
CA ALA A 280 -18.35 48.37 22.93
C ALA A 280 -17.65 49.55 22.20
N SER A 281 -16.89 49.15 21.16
CA SER A 281 -16.96 49.62 19.75
C SER A 281 -16.84 51.11 19.42
N THR A 282 -15.77 51.50 18.71
CA THR A 282 -15.84 52.25 17.42
C THR A 282 -14.48 52.15 16.70
N TYR A 283 -14.53 51.83 15.41
CA TYR A 283 -13.41 51.62 14.48
C TYR A 283 -12.95 52.97 13.85
N ASP A 284 -11.65 53.27 13.84
CA ASP A 284 -11.03 54.44 13.17
C ASP A 284 -10.08 53.95 12.05
N PRO A 285 -10.25 54.39 10.78
CA PRO A 285 -9.43 53.95 9.65
C PRO A 285 -8.10 54.69 9.48
N THR A 286 -7.67 55.54 10.42
CA THR A 286 -6.51 56.44 10.21
C THR A 286 -5.39 56.40 11.25
N GLY A 287 -5.38 55.38 12.11
CA GLY A 287 -4.13 54.81 12.62
C GLY A 287 -3.91 54.79 14.13
N LYS A 288 -3.41 53.62 14.55
CA LYS A 288 -2.66 53.28 15.76
C LYS A 288 -3.51 52.97 17.02
N ALA A 289 -3.77 51.67 17.10
CA ALA A 289 -4.40 50.87 18.13
C ALA A 289 -4.19 51.31 19.60
N GLN A 290 -5.30 51.29 20.35
CA GLN A 290 -5.31 50.82 21.73
C GLN A 290 -5.78 49.36 21.78
N ASP A 291 -4.88 48.47 21.36
CA ASP A 291 -4.56 47.15 21.94
C ASP A 291 -3.51 46.56 21.00
N VAL A 292 -2.24 46.82 21.36
CA VAL A 292 -1.08 46.54 20.50
C VAL A 292 -0.78 45.03 20.43
N PHE A 293 -1.31 44.22 21.35
CA PHE A 293 -1.01 42.79 21.42
C PHE A 293 -1.97 41.94 20.57
N ALA A 294 -3.25 42.31 20.46
CA ALA A 294 -4.20 41.65 19.55
C ALA A 294 -3.93 41.92 18.06
N TYR A 295 -3.34 43.08 17.72
CA TYR A 295 -2.90 43.39 16.35
C TYR A 295 -1.61 42.64 15.96
N ALA A 296 -0.71 42.41 16.93
CA ALA A 296 0.53 41.66 16.75
C ALA A 296 0.27 40.14 16.61
N ASP A 297 -0.63 39.57 17.41
CA ASP A 297 -1.13 38.20 17.21
C ASP A 297 -1.90 38.05 15.88
N GLY A 298 -2.51 39.14 15.39
CA GLY A 298 -3.25 39.21 14.13
C GLY A 298 -2.41 39.30 12.85
N LYS A 299 -1.08 39.42 12.93
CA LYS A 299 -0.19 39.48 11.75
C LYS A 299 1.00 38.54 11.90
N ASN A 300 0.72 37.23 11.99
CA ASN A 300 1.69 36.17 11.73
C ASN A 300 2.16 36.10 10.25
N VAL A 301 2.15 37.25 9.57
CA VAL A 301 2.41 37.41 8.13
C VAL A 301 3.28 38.66 7.92
N LEU A 302 4.42 38.52 7.25
CA LEU A 302 5.26 39.61 6.74
C LEU A 302 4.88 39.88 5.28
N TYR A 303 4.64 41.14 4.91
CA TYR A 303 4.39 41.53 3.53
C TYR A 303 5.66 42.16 2.95
N VAL A 304 6.15 41.62 1.84
CA VAL A 304 7.30 42.16 1.11
C VAL A 304 6.80 42.72 -0.22
N THR A 305 7.10 43.98 -0.51
CA THR A 305 6.73 44.64 -1.75
C THR A 305 7.98 44.87 -2.59
N PHE A 306 8.01 44.25 -3.76
CA PHE A 306 9.04 44.48 -4.77
C PHE A 306 8.59 45.58 -5.73
N THR A 307 9.44 46.56 -5.96
CA THR A 307 9.24 47.64 -6.94
C THR A 307 10.21 47.43 -8.09
N LEU A 308 9.68 47.35 -9.30
CA LEU A 308 10.47 47.25 -10.53
C LEU A 308 10.90 48.64 -10.98
N GLY A 309 12.18 48.80 -11.27
CA GLY A 309 12.79 49.98 -11.86
C GLY A 309 12.77 49.95 -13.39
N GLU A 310 13.57 50.81 -14.01
CA GLU A 310 13.70 50.86 -15.47
C GLU A 310 14.38 49.59 -16.02
N GLN A 311 14.00 49.21 -17.25
CA GLN A 311 14.58 48.08 -17.96
C GLN A 311 15.94 48.51 -18.54
N ASP A 312 16.98 47.70 -18.35
CA ASP A 312 18.27 47.90 -19.00
C ASP A 312 18.23 47.47 -20.49
N ASP A 313 19.26 47.84 -21.25
CA ASP A 313 19.38 47.54 -22.68
C ASP A 313 19.48 46.02 -22.99
N PHE A 314 19.66 45.19 -21.96
CA PHE A 314 19.71 43.72 -22.05
C PHE A 314 18.37 43.06 -21.68
N GLY A 315 17.34 43.86 -21.36
CA GLY A 315 16.00 43.38 -21.03
C GLY A 315 15.79 43.03 -19.55
N ASN A 316 16.77 43.26 -18.68
CA ASN A 316 16.66 43.03 -17.24
C ASN A 316 16.03 44.24 -16.55
N PHE A 317 15.22 44.01 -15.53
CA PHE A 317 14.66 45.09 -14.71
C PHE A 317 15.46 45.20 -13.42
N ALA A 318 15.89 46.41 -13.06
CA ALA A 318 16.33 46.67 -11.69
C ALA A 318 15.15 46.41 -10.73
N CYS A 319 15.38 45.83 -9.56
CA CYS A 319 14.35 45.74 -8.53
C CYS A 319 14.81 46.37 -7.23
N THR A 320 13.84 46.76 -6.41
CA THR A 320 14.04 47.12 -5.00
C THR A 320 12.97 46.42 -4.16
N ALA A 321 13.29 46.10 -2.91
CA ALA A 321 12.35 45.54 -1.95
C ALA A 321 12.18 46.51 -0.77
N ASP A 322 11.01 46.51 -0.13
CA ASP A 322 10.73 47.30 1.07
C ASP A 322 11.28 46.65 2.37
N HIS A 323 11.92 45.48 2.27
CA HIS A 323 12.58 44.76 3.36
C HIS A 323 13.95 44.23 2.92
N THR A 324 14.85 43.98 3.86
CA THR A 324 16.15 43.34 3.57
C THR A 324 16.04 41.81 3.55
N VAL A 325 17.02 41.12 2.94
CA VAL A 325 17.05 39.66 2.93
C VAL A 325 17.10 39.06 4.34
N GLU A 326 17.80 39.72 5.27
CA GLU A 326 17.94 39.33 6.66
C GLU A 326 16.60 39.37 7.42
N GLU A 327 15.80 40.43 7.22
CA GLU A 327 14.49 40.60 7.84
C GLU A 327 13.51 39.51 7.40
N VAL A 328 13.56 39.19 6.10
CA VAL A 328 12.74 38.12 5.52
C VAL A 328 13.19 36.76 6.03
N PHE A 329 14.50 36.48 6.04
CA PHE A 329 15.07 35.23 6.55
C PHE A 329 14.72 35.01 8.02
N ALA A 330 14.82 36.05 8.85
CA ALA A 330 14.44 36.00 10.26
C ALA A 330 12.94 35.73 10.45
N ALA A 331 12.07 36.33 9.63
CA ALA A 331 10.63 36.08 9.70
C ALA A 331 10.27 34.63 9.35
N VAL A 332 10.92 34.05 8.33
CA VAL A 332 10.73 32.63 7.98
C VAL A 332 11.20 31.71 9.10
N ASN A 333 12.39 31.96 9.68
CA ASN A 333 12.90 31.16 10.80
C ASN A 333 12.07 31.29 12.09
N ALA A 334 11.40 32.43 12.27
CA ALA A 334 10.45 32.64 13.36
C ALA A 334 9.07 31.99 13.11
N GLY A 335 8.88 31.28 11.99
CA GLY A 335 7.62 30.62 11.63
C GLY A 335 6.51 31.57 11.16
N ARG A 336 6.86 32.82 10.80
CA ARG A 336 5.90 33.77 10.22
C ARG A 336 5.68 33.43 8.75
N SER A 337 4.44 33.58 8.28
CA SER A 337 4.18 33.50 6.84
C SER A 337 4.79 34.71 6.14
N VAL A 338 5.40 34.55 4.97
CA VAL A 338 5.90 35.67 4.16
C VAL A 338 5.12 35.71 2.86
N ILE A 339 4.51 36.86 2.57
CA ILE A 339 3.77 37.11 1.32
C ILE A 339 4.47 38.23 0.58
N ALA A 340 5.03 37.93 -0.59
CA ALA A 340 5.63 38.92 -1.45
C ALA A 340 4.64 39.40 -2.53
N ARG A 341 4.83 40.62 -3.02
CA ARG A 341 3.98 41.21 -4.05
C ARG A 341 4.71 42.23 -4.91
N THR A 342 4.24 42.46 -6.13
CA THR A 342 4.70 43.57 -6.99
C THR A 342 3.52 44.43 -7.42
N PRO A 343 3.64 45.77 -7.44
CA PRO A 343 2.57 46.62 -7.95
C PRO A 343 2.47 46.50 -9.48
N ILE A 344 1.25 46.37 -9.98
CA ILE A 344 0.92 46.43 -11.41
C ILE A 344 0.03 47.65 -11.65
N THR A 345 0.41 48.48 -12.61
CA THR A 345 -0.43 49.59 -13.08
C THR A 345 -1.49 49.05 -14.04
N THR A 346 -2.75 49.15 -13.66
CA THR A 346 -3.89 48.81 -14.54
C THR A 346 -4.71 50.07 -14.85
N GLN A 347 -5.58 49.99 -15.86
CA GLN A 347 -6.53 51.07 -16.18
C GLN A 347 -7.52 51.42 -15.05
N TYR A 348 -7.58 50.60 -13.98
CA TYR A 348 -8.47 50.76 -12.84
C TYR A 348 -7.72 51.11 -11.53
N GLY A 349 -6.42 51.38 -11.59
CA GLY A 349 -5.56 51.68 -10.43
C GLY A 349 -4.44 50.65 -10.23
N THR A 350 -3.75 50.74 -9.09
CA THR A 350 -2.65 49.82 -8.73
C THR A 350 -3.21 48.50 -8.21
N ALA A 351 -2.99 47.43 -8.96
CA ALA A 351 -3.18 46.05 -8.50
C ALA A 351 -1.85 45.50 -7.94
N TYR A 352 -1.90 44.35 -7.26
CA TYR A 352 -0.70 43.67 -6.79
C TYR A 352 -0.67 42.25 -7.33
N ASP A 353 0.43 41.87 -7.99
CA ASP A 353 0.73 40.47 -8.28
C ASP A 353 1.29 39.82 -7.03
N GLN A 354 0.78 38.66 -6.62
CA GLN A 354 1.33 37.94 -5.47
C GLN A 354 2.45 37.01 -5.92
N LEU A 355 3.55 37.07 -5.18
CA LEU A 355 4.72 36.22 -5.37
C LEU A 355 4.73 35.16 -4.26
N GLN A 356 4.95 33.91 -4.65
CA GLN A 356 5.12 32.79 -3.73
C GLN A 356 6.56 32.73 -3.25
N LEU A 357 6.75 32.45 -1.96
CA LEU A 357 8.07 32.17 -1.40
C LEU A 357 8.56 30.84 -1.99
N GLY A 358 9.74 30.84 -2.60
CA GLY A 358 10.32 29.67 -3.23
C GLY A 358 11.28 28.93 -2.34
N TYR A 359 12.47 29.49 -2.16
CA TYR A 359 13.48 28.91 -1.30
C TYR A 359 14.20 29.97 -0.49
N VAL A 360 14.77 29.51 0.63
CA VAL A 360 15.52 30.30 1.58
C VAL A 360 16.82 29.55 1.81
N ASN A 361 17.96 30.12 1.42
CA ASN A 361 19.25 29.47 1.46
C ASN A 361 20.28 30.32 2.21
N GLN A 362 21.17 29.66 2.94
CA GLN A 362 22.33 30.26 3.58
C GLN A 362 23.57 29.58 3.01
N ILE A 363 24.24 30.23 2.04
CA ILE A 363 25.44 29.71 1.41
C ILE A 363 26.63 30.40 2.07
N THR A 364 27.29 29.74 3.03
CA THR A 364 28.53 30.08 3.76
C THR A 364 28.74 31.55 4.19
N ASP A 365 28.72 32.52 3.27
CA ASP A 365 28.89 33.97 3.48
C ASP A 365 27.82 34.86 2.77
N CYS A 366 26.67 34.32 2.33
CA CYS A 366 25.58 35.10 1.72
C CYS A 366 24.18 34.50 1.99
N LEU A 367 23.24 35.34 2.40
CA LEU A 367 21.81 35.02 2.48
C LEU A 367 21.09 35.23 1.14
N GLN A 368 20.31 34.24 0.74
CA GLN A 368 19.49 34.30 -0.47
C GLN A 368 18.04 33.91 -0.17
N VAL A 369 17.10 34.75 -0.60
CA VAL A 369 15.66 34.45 -0.55
C VAL A 369 15.06 34.67 -1.92
N SER A 370 14.40 33.65 -2.46
CA SER A 370 13.80 33.71 -3.79
C SER A 370 12.28 33.62 -3.72
N PHE A 371 11.63 34.45 -4.53
CA PHE A 371 10.18 34.49 -4.71
C PHE A 371 9.84 34.30 -6.18
N PHE A 372 8.74 33.61 -6.47
CA PHE A 372 8.30 33.40 -7.84
C PHE A 372 6.82 33.71 -8.06
N SER A 373 6.48 34.19 -9.26
CA SER A 373 5.12 34.17 -9.78
C SER A 373 5.06 33.27 -11.01
N ASN A 374 4.08 32.37 -11.04
CA ASN A 374 3.72 31.64 -12.24
C ASN A 374 2.66 32.44 -13.01
N THR A 375 3.06 33.05 -14.11
CA THR A 375 2.14 33.75 -15.00
C THR A 375 1.88 32.90 -16.25
N LYS A 376 0.83 33.22 -17.00
CA LYS A 376 0.55 32.60 -18.31
C LYS A 376 1.72 32.74 -19.30
N TYR A 377 2.61 33.70 -19.06
CA TYR A 377 3.75 34.05 -19.92
C TYR A 377 5.09 33.51 -19.42
N GLY A 378 5.09 32.70 -18.35
CA GLY A 378 6.29 32.12 -17.75
C GLY A 378 6.41 32.40 -16.25
N THR A 379 7.42 31.79 -15.64
CA THR A 379 7.77 32.03 -14.23
C THR A 379 8.66 33.27 -14.14
N ARG A 380 8.30 34.20 -13.25
CA ARG A 380 9.12 35.37 -12.92
C ARG A 380 9.75 35.12 -11.58
N VAL A 381 11.05 35.35 -11.43
CA VAL A 381 11.77 35.14 -10.17
C VAL A 381 12.35 36.45 -9.66
N PHE A 382 12.14 36.70 -8.38
CA PHE A 382 12.69 37.80 -7.61
C PHE A 382 13.60 37.22 -6.54
N GLU A 383 14.87 37.59 -6.57
CA GLU A 383 15.85 37.12 -5.59
C GLU A 383 16.33 38.29 -4.75
N MET A 384 16.41 38.08 -3.45
CA MET A 384 16.97 39.01 -2.49
C MET A 384 18.31 38.47 -2.02
N PHE A 385 19.31 39.35 -2.04
CA PHE A 385 20.67 39.15 -1.54
C PHE A 385 20.99 40.23 -0.51
N GLU A 386 22.15 40.12 0.14
CA GLU A 386 22.62 41.12 1.09
C GLU A 386 22.95 42.47 0.43
N ASP A 387 23.32 42.45 -0.85
CA ASP A 387 23.71 43.62 -1.64
C ASP A 387 22.58 44.23 -2.49
N GLY A 388 21.38 43.62 -2.50
CA GLY A 388 20.22 44.14 -3.23
C GLY A 388 19.21 43.07 -3.62
N CYS A 389 18.37 43.36 -4.61
CA CYS A 389 17.51 42.33 -5.22
C CYS A 389 17.71 42.28 -6.73
N GLN A 390 17.49 41.09 -7.30
CA GLN A 390 17.56 40.83 -8.74
C GLN A 390 16.24 40.24 -9.25
N TYR A 391 15.95 40.50 -10.52
CA TYR A 391 14.76 40.00 -11.21
C TYR A 391 15.16 39.23 -12.47
N TYR A 392 14.69 37.99 -12.58
CA TYR A 392 14.91 37.13 -13.73
C TYR A 392 13.60 36.89 -14.48
N ALA A 393 13.61 37.19 -15.79
CA ALA A 393 12.50 36.96 -16.70
C ALA A 393 12.83 35.84 -17.68
N GLU A 394 13.14 34.62 -17.20
CA GLU A 394 13.23 33.47 -18.09
C GLU A 394 12.98 32.13 -17.39
N LEU A 395 12.49 31.17 -18.17
CA LEU A 395 12.04 29.82 -17.77
C LEU A 395 13.13 29.10 -16.95
N LEU A 396 13.00 29.12 -15.63
CA LEU A 396 13.72 28.18 -14.79
C LEU A 396 13.16 26.77 -15.03
N ALA A 397 14.04 25.78 -15.18
CA ALA A 397 13.66 24.39 -15.34
C ALA A 397 12.85 23.95 -14.10
N ALA A 398 11.91 23.02 -14.25
CA ALA A 398 11.01 22.59 -13.17
C ALA A 398 11.75 22.19 -11.87
N GLU A 399 12.99 21.75 -12.01
CA GLU A 399 13.92 21.40 -10.93
C GLU A 399 14.34 22.57 -10.02
N ASP A 400 14.33 23.82 -10.51
CA ASP A 400 14.75 25.02 -9.76
C ASP A 400 13.60 25.69 -8.98
N ILE A 401 12.34 25.32 -9.26
CA ILE A 401 11.13 25.89 -8.63
C ILE A 401 10.47 24.97 -7.59
N GLY A 402 11.15 23.87 -7.22
CA GLY A 402 10.61 22.89 -6.26
C GLY A 402 9.39 22.12 -6.78
N ALA A 403 9.06 22.24 -8.07
CA ALA A 403 8.05 21.42 -8.72
C ALA A 403 8.67 20.05 -9.02
N LEU A 404 7.91 18.97 -8.79
CA LEU A 404 8.41 17.66 -9.14
C LEU A 404 8.54 17.56 -10.67
N PRO A 405 9.71 17.17 -11.22
CA PRO A 405 9.87 16.97 -12.65
C PRO A 405 8.82 15.98 -13.18
N THR A 406 8.36 16.18 -14.42
CA THR A 406 7.42 15.24 -15.08
C THR A 406 8.06 13.87 -15.34
N SER A 407 9.40 13.78 -15.28
CA SER A 407 10.17 12.54 -15.28
C SER A 407 10.20 11.83 -13.93
N GLY A 408 9.60 12.41 -12.89
CA GLY A 408 9.64 11.94 -11.51
C GLY A 408 10.68 12.66 -10.66
N GLY A 409 10.45 12.70 -9.34
CA GLY A 409 11.35 13.29 -8.34
C GLY A 409 10.97 12.83 -6.92
N THR A 410 11.77 13.22 -5.93
CA THR A 410 11.58 12.81 -4.53
C THR A 410 11.10 13.99 -3.68
N MET A 411 9.94 13.85 -3.04
CA MET A 411 9.47 14.81 -2.01
C MET A 411 9.91 14.34 -0.62
N THR A 412 10.38 15.24 0.23
CA THR A 412 10.70 14.97 1.64
C THR A 412 9.74 15.73 2.56
N GLY A 413 9.38 15.14 3.72
CA GLY A 413 8.43 15.73 4.67
C GLY A 413 6.98 15.24 4.52
N ALA A 414 6.08 15.79 5.33
CA ALA A 414 4.66 15.40 5.35
C ALA A 414 3.89 16.08 4.20
N LEU A 415 3.32 15.29 3.30
CA LEU A 415 2.47 15.77 2.21
C LEU A 415 1.03 15.98 2.71
N THR A 416 0.57 17.24 2.76
CA THR A 416 -0.81 17.58 3.13
C THR A 416 -1.63 17.84 1.86
N LEU A 417 -2.71 17.08 1.66
CA LEU A 417 -3.61 17.22 0.51
C LEU A 417 -4.84 18.06 0.88
N ALA A 418 -5.34 18.87 -0.06
CA ALA A 418 -6.48 19.78 0.17
C ALA A 418 -7.83 19.08 0.43
N GLY A 419 -7.92 17.77 0.18
CA GLY A 419 -9.13 16.98 0.43
C GLY A 419 -9.05 15.56 -0.13
N ASN A 420 -10.17 14.83 -0.04
CA ASN A 420 -10.30 13.49 -0.59
C ASN A 420 -10.27 13.50 -2.14
N PRO A 421 -9.71 12.46 -2.78
CA PRO A 421 -9.67 12.37 -4.24
C PRO A 421 -11.09 12.26 -4.84
N THR A 422 -11.34 13.01 -5.91
CA THR A 422 -12.62 13.07 -6.63
C THR A 422 -12.54 12.56 -8.07
N ALA A 423 -11.33 12.35 -8.60
CA ALA A 423 -11.08 11.74 -9.91
C ALA A 423 -10.05 10.60 -9.79
N ASN A 424 -10.04 9.71 -10.78
CA ASN A 424 -9.31 8.43 -10.74
C ASN A 424 -7.79 8.56 -10.53
N LEU A 425 -7.18 9.66 -10.93
CA LEU A 425 -5.72 9.88 -10.85
C LEU A 425 -5.33 10.89 -9.77
N HIS A 426 -6.24 11.27 -8.88
CA HIS A 426 -5.90 12.14 -7.75
C HIS A 426 -5.07 11.38 -6.72
N ALA A 427 -4.08 12.06 -6.14
CA ALA A 427 -3.37 11.55 -4.97
C ALA A 427 -4.36 11.31 -3.81
N ALA A 428 -4.17 10.22 -3.08
CA ALA A 428 -5.02 9.82 -1.97
C ALA A 428 -4.24 9.87 -0.65
N THR A 429 -4.87 10.35 0.42
CA THR A 429 -4.29 10.25 1.77
C THR A 429 -4.34 8.80 2.26
N LYS A 430 -3.44 8.42 3.16
CA LYS A 430 -3.47 7.10 3.83
C LYS A 430 -4.84 6.82 4.46
N GLN A 431 -5.38 7.82 5.18
CA GLN A 431 -6.71 7.73 5.78
C GLN A 431 -7.81 7.44 4.75
N TYR A 432 -7.75 8.08 3.57
CA TYR A 432 -8.71 7.81 2.50
C TYR A 432 -8.57 6.37 1.95
N ALA A 433 -7.36 5.89 1.71
CA ALA A 433 -7.13 4.52 1.25
C ALA A 433 -7.62 3.48 2.27
N ASP A 434 -7.24 3.64 3.54
CA ASP A 434 -7.59 2.73 4.63
C ASP A 434 -9.11 2.65 4.85
N THR A 435 -9.81 3.79 4.79
CA THR A 435 -11.27 3.84 4.98
C THR A 435 -12.06 3.28 3.79
N LYS A 436 -11.45 3.16 2.61
CA LYS A 436 -12.06 2.48 1.45
C LYS A 436 -11.81 0.99 1.44
N LEU A 437 -10.70 0.53 2.04
CA LEU A 437 -10.43 -0.89 2.25
C LEU A 437 -11.31 -1.48 3.36
N ALA A 438 -11.72 -0.67 4.34
CA ALA A 438 -12.58 -1.06 5.46
C ALA A 438 -14.10 -1.06 5.16
N LYS A 439 -14.52 -1.20 3.89
CA LYS A 439 -15.96 -1.35 3.57
C LYS A 439 -16.37 -2.82 3.51
N SER A 440 -17.25 -3.21 4.42
CA SER A 440 -18.04 -4.44 4.28
C SER A 440 -18.74 -4.46 2.90
N GLY A 441 -18.53 -5.53 2.14
CA GLY A 441 -19.22 -5.79 0.87
C GLY A 441 -18.57 -5.20 -0.41
N GLY A 442 -17.35 -4.66 -0.35
CA GLY A 442 -16.61 -4.27 -1.55
C GLY A 442 -16.00 -5.46 -2.31
N THR A 443 -15.80 -5.33 -3.63
CA THR A 443 -15.10 -6.32 -4.46
C THR A 443 -13.66 -5.85 -4.70
N ILE A 444 -12.67 -6.65 -4.31
CA ILE A 444 -11.27 -6.47 -4.69
C ILE A 444 -11.02 -7.35 -5.92
N THR A 445 -10.57 -6.75 -7.03
CA THR A 445 -10.19 -7.47 -8.26
C THR A 445 -8.68 -7.42 -8.44
N GLY A 446 -8.04 -8.57 -8.62
CA GLY A 446 -6.59 -8.76 -8.76
C GLY A 446 -6.04 -9.78 -7.77
N ASP A 447 -4.75 -10.12 -7.90
CA ASP A 447 -4.06 -10.98 -6.95
C ASP A 447 -3.91 -10.27 -5.61
N VAL A 448 -4.43 -10.87 -4.53
CA VAL A 448 -4.27 -10.37 -3.16
C VAL A 448 -3.13 -11.12 -2.52
N ILE A 449 -1.97 -10.46 -2.40
CA ILE A 449 -0.82 -11.00 -1.66
C ILE A 449 -0.89 -10.46 -0.23
N VAL A 450 -1.16 -11.36 0.72
CA VAL A 450 -1.12 -11.05 2.16
C VAL A 450 0.22 -11.50 2.69
N SER A 451 1.16 -10.57 2.92
CA SER A 451 2.41 -10.88 3.61
C SER A 451 2.14 -10.86 5.12
N ALA A 452 2.20 -12.02 5.78
CA ALA A 452 2.17 -12.05 7.24
C ALA A 452 3.39 -11.29 7.77
N GLN A 453 3.16 -10.35 8.69
CA GLN A 453 4.22 -9.88 9.60
C GLN A 453 4.55 -11.04 10.55
N ASP A 454 5.80 -11.11 11.04
CA ASP A 454 6.20 -12.15 12.00
C ASP A 454 5.17 -12.24 13.15
N GLY A 455 4.56 -13.41 13.31
CA GLY A 455 3.57 -13.69 14.36
C GLY A 455 2.09 -13.61 13.97
N VAL A 456 1.74 -13.36 12.70
CA VAL A 456 0.36 -13.50 12.23
C VAL A 456 0.11 -14.92 11.72
N ASP A 457 -0.60 -15.73 12.50
CA ASP A 457 -1.02 -17.06 12.10
C ASP A 457 -2.18 -16.97 11.09
N PHE A 458 -1.95 -17.45 9.86
CA PHE A 458 -2.97 -17.51 8.81
C PHE A 458 -4.20 -18.32 9.22
N ALA A 459 -4.09 -19.18 10.24
CA ALA A 459 -5.21 -19.94 10.80
C ALA A 459 -6.29 -19.05 11.46
N THR A 460 -5.98 -17.79 11.78
CA THR A 460 -6.92 -16.86 12.44
C THR A 460 -7.63 -15.90 11.47
N MET A 461 -7.34 -15.95 10.16
CA MET A 461 -8.06 -15.15 9.17
C MET A 461 -9.42 -15.80 8.83
N ASP A 462 -10.49 -15.32 9.47
CA ASP A 462 -11.87 -15.69 9.13
C ASP A 462 -12.29 -15.01 7.81
N PHE A 463 -12.06 -15.69 6.69
CA PHE A 463 -12.67 -15.32 5.41
C PHE A 463 -14.13 -15.76 5.43
N GLY A 464 -14.96 -14.98 6.12
CA GLY A 464 -16.34 -15.32 6.45
C GLY A 464 -17.10 -16.01 5.32
N TYR A 465 -17.76 -17.11 5.67
CA TYR A 465 -18.67 -17.84 4.79
C TYR A 465 -19.76 -16.89 4.28
N ARG A 466 -19.95 -16.81 2.95
CA ARG A 466 -21.16 -16.21 2.39
C ARG A 466 -22.34 -17.12 2.76
N GLN A 467 -23.39 -16.52 3.29
CA GLN A 467 -24.58 -17.20 3.83
C GLN A 467 -25.47 -17.85 2.75
N ASP A 468 -25.03 -17.84 1.48
CA ASP A 468 -25.75 -18.33 0.30
C ASP A 468 -25.36 -19.76 -0.12
N GLY A 469 -24.54 -20.47 0.65
CA GLY A 469 -24.33 -21.91 0.52
C GLY A 469 -23.52 -22.36 -0.70
N VAL A 470 -22.84 -21.45 -1.40
CA VAL A 470 -21.89 -21.78 -2.46
C VAL A 470 -20.49 -21.40 -2.00
N SER A 471 -19.73 -22.37 -1.49
CA SER A 471 -18.32 -22.20 -1.13
C SER A 471 -17.50 -21.87 -2.37
N ALA A 472 -17.00 -20.64 -2.47
CA ALA A 472 -16.17 -20.17 -3.59
C ALA A 472 -14.71 -20.65 -3.54
N PHE A 473 -14.35 -21.57 -2.63
CA PHE A 473 -13.00 -22.11 -2.54
C PHE A 473 -13.04 -23.64 -2.46
N GLN A 474 -12.80 -24.28 -3.60
CA GLN A 474 -12.40 -25.69 -3.66
C GLN A 474 -10.91 -25.74 -3.25
N PRO A 475 -10.52 -26.42 -2.16
CA PRO A 475 -9.13 -26.43 -1.68
C PRO A 475 -8.12 -27.09 -2.63
N SER A 476 -8.59 -27.71 -3.72
CA SER A 476 -7.79 -28.51 -4.64
C SER A 476 -6.82 -27.73 -5.53
N THR A 477 -6.87 -26.38 -5.51
CA THR A 477 -5.99 -25.53 -6.35
C THR A 477 -4.81 -24.91 -5.59
N LEU A 478 -4.73 -25.06 -4.27
CA LEU A 478 -3.61 -24.54 -3.46
C LEU A 478 -2.49 -25.58 -3.37
N ARG A 479 -1.60 -25.62 -4.38
CA ARG A 479 -0.30 -26.29 -4.23
C ARG A 479 0.62 -25.41 -3.37
N GLY A 480 1.05 -25.93 -2.22
CA GLY A 480 2.15 -25.33 -1.44
C GLY A 480 1.91 -25.19 0.06
N ILE A 481 0.70 -25.46 0.57
CA ILE A 481 0.48 -25.50 2.03
C ILE A 481 0.84 -26.90 2.52
N HIS A 482 2.08 -27.05 2.99
CA HIS A 482 2.48 -28.18 3.81
C HIS A 482 1.80 -28.02 5.17
N LEU A 483 0.76 -28.81 5.44
CA LEU A 483 0.24 -28.95 6.80
C LEU A 483 1.40 -29.48 7.67
N PRO A 484 1.75 -28.81 8.78
CA PRO A 484 2.83 -29.29 9.63
C PRO A 484 2.43 -30.65 10.22
N THR A 485 3.12 -31.69 9.79
CA THR A 485 3.20 -32.95 10.51
C THR A 485 3.90 -32.68 11.85
N GLU A 486 3.27 -33.05 12.96
CA GLU A 486 3.73 -32.92 14.36
C GLU A 486 5.22 -33.28 14.60
N PRO A 487 5.89 -32.89 15.72
CA PRO A 487 5.37 -32.39 17.01
C PRO A 487 6.21 -31.23 17.60
N ASP A 488 5.81 -29.98 17.42
CA ASP A 488 6.38 -28.89 18.23
C ASP A 488 5.42 -27.69 18.31
N MET A 489 4.33 -27.84 19.07
CA MET A 489 3.53 -26.71 19.55
C MET A 489 3.13 -26.94 21.01
N ALA A 490 4.12 -26.85 21.89
CA ALA A 490 3.89 -26.47 23.27
C ALA A 490 3.48 -24.98 23.32
N ALA A 491 2.19 -24.67 23.16
CA ALA A 491 1.50 -23.53 23.80
C ALA A 491 0.09 -23.31 23.21
N SER A 492 -0.93 -23.76 23.92
CA SER A 492 -2.00 -22.88 24.43
C SER A 492 -3.07 -23.75 25.10
N LYS A 493 -2.97 -23.80 26.43
CA LYS A 493 -3.85 -24.50 27.37
C LYS A 493 -5.25 -23.84 27.48
N GLU A 494 -5.70 -23.14 26.45
CA GLU A 494 -6.88 -22.24 26.50
C GLU A 494 -7.90 -22.50 25.38
N TYR A 495 -7.55 -23.26 24.33
CA TYR A 495 -8.49 -23.58 23.24
C TYR A 495 -9.26 -24.91 23.40
N VAL A 496 -9.05 -25.64 24.50
CA VAL A 496 -9.60 -27.01 24.70
C VAL A 496 -10.92 -27.04 25.50
N ASP A 497 -11.38 -25.91 26.07
CA ASP A 497 -12.54 -25.91 26.99
C ASP A 497 -13.83 -25.27 26.42
N VAL A 498 -13.93 -24.99 25.10
CA VAL A 498 -15.10 -24.27 24.55
C VAL A 498 -16.17 -25.13 23.87
N SER A 499 -16.05 -26.45 23.84
CA SER A 499 -17.21 -27.33 23.55
C SER A 499 -17.66 -28.02 24.83
N ALA A 500 -18.76 -27.56 25.42
CA ALA A 500 -19.29 -28.08 26.67
C ALA A 500 -19.76 -29.56 26.61
N ALA A 501 -19.67 -30.22 25.46
CA ALA A 501 -19.81 -31.68 25.34
C ALA A 501 -18.46 -32.29 24.96
N LYS A 502 -17.75 -32.86 25.95
CA LYS A 502 -16.54 -33.66 25.67
C LYS A 502 -16.95 -34.87 24.82
N PRO A 503 -16.24 -35.16 23.71
CA PRO A 503 -16.56 -36.33 22.89
C PRO A 503 -16.47 -37.60 23.74
N ILE A 504 -17.48 -38.46 23.60
CA ILE A 504 -17.56 -39.72 24.35
C ILE A 504 -16.76 -40.77 23.57
N SER A 505 -15.73 -41.32 24.22
CA SER A 505 -14.98 -42.44 23.68
C SER A 505 -15.64 -43.75 24.09
N ALA A 506 -15.95 -44.59 23.11
CA ALA A 506 -16.41 -45.96 23.29
C ALA A 506 -15.50 -46.93 22.52
N SER A 507 -15.50 -48.21 22.91
CA SER A 507 -14.88 -49.27 22.14
C SER A 507 -15.93 -50.31 21.76
N VAL A 508 -15.76 -50.88 20.58
CA VAL A 508 -16.64 -51.92 20.05
C VAL A 508 -15.83 -53.08 19.53
N LEU A 509 -16.21 -54.29 19.94
CA LEU A 509 -15.66 -55.53 19.44
C LEU A 509 -16.47 -55.98 18.23
N LEU A 510 -15.78 -56.31 17.14
CA LEU A 510 -16.35 -56.94 15.94
C LEU A 510 -15.82 -58.38 15.86
N PRO A 511 -16.56 -59.37 16.39
CA PRO A 511 -16.11 -60.76 16.38
C PRO A 511 -16.13 -61.33 14.96
N MET A 512 -15.13 -62.16 14.62
CA MET A 512 -15.05 -62.81 13.31
C MET A 512 -16.28 -63.70 13.02
N SER A 513 -16.94 -64.20 14.07
CA SER A 513 -18.13 -65.06 13.96
C SER A 513 -19.45 -64.30 13.80
N ALA A 514 -19.45 -62.97 13.94
CA ALA A 514 -20.68 -62.18 14.01
C ALA A 514 -21.17 -61.61 12.66
N TRP A 515 -20.38 -61.79 11.60
CA TRP A 515 -20.66 -61.25 10.27
C TRP A 515 -21.68 -62.09 9.50
N SER A 516 -22.70 -61.44 8.93
CA SER A 516 -23.73 -62.09 8.13
C SER A 516 -23.59 -61.70 6.64
N PRO A 517 -23.83 -62.60 5.68
CA PRO A 517 -23.80 -62.27 4.26
C PRO A 517 -24.77 -61.13 3.91
N ALA A 518 -24.30 -60.15 3.15
CA ALA A 518 -25.09 -58.99 2.70
C ALA A 518 -24.59 -58.50 1.34
N GLY A 519 -25.30 -58.83 0.27
CA GLY A 519 -24.87 -58.53 -1.10
C GLY A 519 -23.58 -59.26 -1.45
N ASP A 520 -22.61 -58.52 -2.00
CA ASP A 520 -21.29 -59.04 -2.40
C ASP A 520 -20.27 -59.09 -1.24
N GLY A 521 -20.69 -58.90 0.01
CA GLY A 521 -19.83 -58.94 1.19
C GLY A 521 -20.58 -59.32 2.46
N PHE A 522 -20.14 -58.79 3.60
CA PHE A 522 -20.67 -59.15 4.91
C PHE A 522 -20.95 -57.93 5.77
N LEU A 523 -21.99 -58.02 6.60
CA LEU A 523 -22.46 -56.93 7.45
C LEU A 523 -22.58 -57.39 8.91
N TYR A 524 -22.26 -56.49 9.84
CA TYR A 524 -22.45 -56.67 11.27
C TYR A 524 -22.92 -55.37 11.93
N ASN A 525 -23.89 -55.47 12.83
CA ASN A 525 -24.51 -54.33 13.51
C ASN A 525 -24.27 -54.40 15.03
N PRO A 526 -23.10 -53.99 15.54
CA PRO A 526 -22.87 -53.93 16.97
C PRO A 526 -23.67 -52.82 17.66
N THR A 527 -24.03 -53.07 18.92
CA THR A 527 -24.58 -52.04 19.80
C THR A 527 -23.45 -51.17 20.34
N VAL A 528 -23.59 -49.84 20.20
CA VAL A 528 -22.66 -48.85 20.77
C VAL A 528 -23.49 -47.81 21.52
N SER A 529 -23.43 -47.86 22.85
CA SER A 529 -24.22 -46.98 23.71
C SER A 529 -23.84 -45.51 23.52
N GLY A 530 -24.83 -44.63 23.37
CA GLY A 530 -24.64 -43.18 23.23
C GLY A 530 -24.58 -42.68 21.79
N VAL A 531 -24.64 -43.57 20.79
CA VAL A 531 -24.75 -43.17 19.38
C VAL A 531 -26.20 -42.76 19.06
N SER A 532 -26.37 -41.65 18.36
CA SER A 532 -27.63 -41.20 17.75
C SER A 532 -27.43 -40.85 16.28
N THR A 533 -28.50 -40.59 15.53
CA THR A 533 -28.43 -40.15 14.13
C THR A 533 -27.86 -38.74 13.96
N SER A 534 -27.76 -37.96 15.04
CA SER A 534 -27.28 -36.58 15.01
C SER A 534 -25.83 -36.42 15.45
N ASN A 535 -25.16 -37.50 15.86
CA ASN A 535 -23.75 -37.43 16.26
C ASN A 535 -22.81 -37.49 15.05
N ILE A 536 -21.69 -36.77 15.13
CA ILE A 536 -20.51 -37.09 14.31
C ILE A 536 -19.82 -38.29 14.95
N ILE A 537 -19.62 -39.33 14.15
CA ILE A 537 -18.96 -40.56 14.59
C ILE A 537 -17.64 -40.72 13.84
N ILE A 538 -16.55 -40.85 14.59
CA ILE A 538 -15.25 -41.24 14.05
C ILE A 538 -14.96 -42.66 14.53
N VAL A 539 -14.84 -43.60 13.60
CA VAL A 539 -14.45 -44.98 13.92
C VAL A 539 -13.06 -45.27 13.37
N ALA A 540 -12.23 -45.93 14.18
CA ALA A 540 -10.93 -46.40 13.74
C ALA A 540 -10.61 -47.76 14.37
N PRO A 541 -10.01 -48.70 13.64
CA PRO A 541 -9.51 -49.92 14.26
C PRO A 541 -8.42 -49.57 15.28
N ALA A 542 -8.41 -50.29 16.41
CA ALA A 542 -7.30 -50.21 17.36
C ALA A 542 -6.00 -50.63 16.66
N PRO A 543 -4.81 -50.18 17.12
CA PRO A 543 -3.53 -50.50 16.47
C PRO A 543 -3.30 -51.98 16.22
N THR A 544 -3.79 -52.84 17.13
CA THR A 544 -3.70 -54.31 17.00
C THR A 544 -4.64 -54.89 15.94
N SER A 545 -5.62 -54.15 15.45
CA SER A 545 -6.67 -54.56 14.51
C SER A 545 -6.54 -53.90 13.12
N ILE A 546 -5.64 -52.93 12.92
CA ILE A 546 -5.47 -52.17 11.66
C ILE A 546 -5.28 -53.10 10.45
N ASP A 547 -4.26 -53.96 10.46
CA ASP A 547 -3.91 -54.77 9.30
C ASP A 547 -5.06 -55.73 8.90
N ALA A 548 -5.70 -56.35 9.88
CA ALA A 548 -6.80 -57.28 9.65
C ALA A 548 -8.07 -56.54 9.16
N ALA A 549 -8.32 -55.33 9.65
CA ALA A 549 -9.41 -54.48 9.19
C ALA A 549 -9.20 -54.00 7.74
N MET A 550 -7.99 -53.55 7.40
CA MET A 550 -7.65 -53.08 6.05
C MET A 550 -7.70 -54.21 5.03
N ASN A 551 -7.15 -55.37 5.36
CA ASN A 551 -7.18 -56.54 4.46
C ASN A 551 -8.62 -57.04 4.18
N ALA A 552 -9.51 -56.92 5.16
CA ALA A 552 -10.93 -57.24 5.02
C ALA A 552 -11.78 -56.09 4.44
N ASN A 553 -11.19 -54.91 4.24
CA ASN A 553 -11.86 -53.67 3.83
C ASN A 553 -13.07 -53.29 4.71
N VAL A 554 -12.88 -53.34 6.02
CA VAL A 554 -13.92 -53.05 7.02
C VAL A 554 -14.20 -51.54 7.09
N ARG A 555 -15.46 -51.16 6.89
CA ARG A 555 -15.94 -49.77 6.89
C ARG A 555 -17.27 -49.63 7.63
N CYS A 556 -17.47 -48.52 8.34
CA CYS A 556 -18.76 -48.18 8.92
C CYS A 556 -19.62 -47.46 7.87
N LEU A 557 -20.80 -48.00 7.57
CA LEU A 557 -21.68 -47.52 6.51
C LEU A 557 -22.83 -46.65 7.00
N ALA A 558 -23.31 -46.91 8.22
CA ALA A 558 -24.46 -46.22 8.78
C ALA A 558 -24.41 -46.22 10.31
N GLN A 559 -25.14 -45.28 10.89
CA GLN A 559 -25.39 -45.19 12.33
C GLN A 559 -26.91 -45.05 12.56
N SER A 560 -27.39 -45.63 13.66
CA SER A 560 -28.72 -45.40 14.18
C SER A 560 -28.67 -45.37 15.72
N THR A 561 -29.80 -45.11 16.38
CA THR A 561 -29.82 -44.99 17.84
C THR A 561 -29.25 -46.25 18.51
N ASN A 562 -28.11 -46.09 19.16
CA ASN A 562 -27.29 -47.11 19.81
C ASN A 562 -26.72 -48.23 18.92
N PHE A 563 -26.69 -48.06 17.59
CA PHE A 563 -26.09 -49.04 16.69
C PHE A 563 -25.21 -48.39 15.63
N LEU A 564 -24.14 -49.09 15.27
CA LEU A 564 -23.34 -48.83 14.07
C LEU A 564 -23.46 -50.02 13.12
N SER A 565 -23.38 -49.77 11.82
CA SER A 565 -23.37 -50.81 10.79
C SER A 565 -22.01 -50.88 10.13
N PHE A 566 -21.30 -51.98 10.32
CA PHE A 566 -20.03 -52.26 9.66
C PHE A 566 -20.23 -53.21 8.48
N TYR A 567 -19.48 -52.97 7.41
CA TYR A 567 -19.41 -53.82 6.24
C TYR A 567 -17.97 -54.18 5.92
N CYS A 568 -17.74 -55.40 5.45
CA CYS A 568 -16.45 -55.83 4.93
C CYS A 568 -16.60 -56.65 3.65
N ASP A 569 -15.56 -56.65 2.82
CA ASP A 569 -15.55 -57.41 1.55
C ASP A 569 -15.24 -58.89 1.81
N SER A 570 -14.53 -59.20 2.91
CA SER A 570 -14.29 -60.57 3.40
C SER A 570 -14.27 -60.61 4.92
N ILE A 571 -14.64 -61.72 5.54
CA ILE A 571 -14.65 -61.86 7.01
C ILE A 571 -13.22 -61.66 7.54
N PRO A 572 -12.98 -60.77 8.54
CA PRO A 572 -11.66 -60.55 9.11
C PRO A 572 -11.01 -61.82 9.67
N SER A 573 -9.68 -61.92 9.56
CA SER A 573 -8.91 -63.09 10.00
C SER A 573 -8.81 -63.25 11.52
N LYS A 574 -9.32 -62.28 12.29
CA LYS A 574 -9.40 -62.27 13.76
C LYS A 574 -10.45 -61.26 14.23
N ASP A 575 -10.83 -61.35 15.50
CA ASP A 575 -11.68 -60.34 16.15
C ASP A 575 -11.03 -58.95 16.11
N LEU A 576 -11.83 -57.94 15.80
CA LEU A 576 -11.35 -56.56 15.65
C LEU A 576 -11.88 -55.68 16.78
N ASN A 577 -11.00 -54.90 17.39
CA ASN A 577 -11.40 -53.83 18.30
C ASN A 577 -11.41 -52.52 17.53
N TYR A 578 -12.51 -51.78 17.62
CA TYR A 578 -12.65 -50.45 17.06
C TYR A 578 -12.85 -49.43 18.17
N ASN A 579 -12.13 -48.32 18.06
CA ASN A 579 -12.35 -47.13 18.87
C ASN A 579 -13.41 -46.29 18.15
N VAL A 580 -14.40 -45.83 18.90
CA VAL A 580 -15.52 -45.01 18.44
C VAL A 580 -15.48 -43.71 19.22
N LEU A 581 -15.32 -42.59 18.53
CA LEU A 581 -15.46 -41.26 19.09
C LEU A 581 -16.83 -40.70 18.70
N ILE A 582 -17.63 -40.35 19.70
CA ILE A 582 -18.99 -39.83 19.53
C ILE A 582 -18.98 -38.35 19.90
N GLN A 583 -19.29 -37.48 18.94
CA GLN A 583 -19.37 -36.04 19.14
C GLN A 583 -20.80 -35.54 18.85
N GLU A 584 -21.33 -34.71 19.74
CA GLU A 584 -22.58 -33.98 19.49
C GLU A 584 -22.33 -32.83 18.51
N VAL A 585 -23.28 -32.62 17.59
CA VAL A 585 -23.25 -31.57 16.57
C VAL A 585 -24.20 -30.46 16.93
#